data_AF-A0A2E1EAV7-F1
#
_entry.id   AF-A0A2E1EAV7-F1
#
_cell.length_a   1.000
_cell.length_b   1.000
_cell.length_c   1.000
_cell.angle_alpha   90.00
_cell.angle_beta   90.00
_cell.angle_gamma   90.00
#
_symmetry.space_group_name_H-M   'P 1'
#
loop_
_entity.id
_entity.type
_entity.pdbx_description
1 polymer ?
#
loop_
_entity_poly.entity_id
_entity_poly.type
_entity_poly.pdbx_seq_one_letter_code
_entity_poly.pdbx_strand_id
1 'polypeptide(L)'
;MFNNHKFFLPFLMILSFSFLQGQKILFDSLKYKMPIKSAKSFIKKNKKKYINFSLGEGTSYSIRNNSLVEKNGKLVEVSFWSKKNLNLKQAEEYLISTKTHLESIKFKVVYSQENWSKPLLIDKKKPCIRFVDKNKNVVVSMEPRGHGSVYNIFLTYYNFDWFVNQIKGNN
;
A
#
# COMPACT_ATOMS: atom_id res chain seq x y z
N MET A 1 -20.09 24.18 62.44
CA MET A 1 -18.67 24.42 62.13
C MET A 1 -17.99 23.07 61.98
N PHE A 2 -17.20 22.93 60.91
CA PHE A 2 -16.31 21.81 60.54
C PHE A 2 -16.92 20.54 59.94
N ASN A 3 -16.99 20.61 58.60
CA ASN A 3 -16.72 19.55 57.62
C ASN A 3 -15.75 18.47 58.10
N ASN A 4 -16.02 17.22 57.72
CA ASN A 4 -15.00 16.24 57.38
C ASN A 4 -15.55 15.25 56.35
N HIS A 5 -15.72 15.71 55.11
CA HIS A 5 -15.92 14.84 53.96
C HIS A 5 -14.58 14.21 53.60
N LYS A 6 -14.47 12.89 53.82
CA LYS A 6 -13.33 12.09 53.37
C LYS A 6 -13.25 12.16 51.84
N PHE A 7 -12.11 12.64 51.40
CA PHE A 7 -11.60 12.57 50.02
C PHE A 7 -11.55 11.12 49.52
N PHE A 8 -11.45 10.99 48.19
CA PHE A 8 -11.20 9.80 47.36
C PHE A 8 -12.44 9.11 46.75
N LEU A 9 -12.83 9.59 45.56
CA LEU A 9 -12.74 8.72 44.39
C LEU A 9 -12.40 9.56 43.15
N PRO A 10 -11.19 9.44 42.59
CA PRO A 10 -10.75 10.26 41.48
C PRO A 10 -11.34 9.76 40.15
N PHE A 11 -11.67 10.71 39.28
CA PHE A 11 -11.33 10.64 37.87
C PHE A 11 -11.82 9.42 37.07
N LEU A 12 -13.13 9.31 36.86
CA LEU A 12 -13.72 8.46 35.82
C LEU A 12 -13.62 9.16 34.44
N MET A 13 -12.39 9.45 34.00
CA MET A 13 -12.10 10.17 32.74
C MET A 13 -10.84 9.59 32.08
N ILE A 14 -10.68 8.27 32.07
CA ILE A 14 -9.67 7.61 31.22
C ILE A 14 -10.24 6.29 30.71
N LEU A 15 -10.05 6.04 29.41
CA LEU A 15 -10.21 4.78 28.68
C LEU A 15 -11.55 4.53 27.97
N SER A 16 -12.10 5.56 27.31
CA SER A 16 -12.73 5.36 26.00
C SER A 16 -11.83 5.89 24.87
N PHE A 17 -10.52 5.63 24.95
CA PHE A 17 -9.63 5.57 23.78
C PHE A 17 -9.63 4.14 23.23
N SER A 18 -10.81 3.53 23.14
CA SER A 18 -10.99 2.31 22.40
C SER A 18 -10.84 2.67 20.92
N PHE A 19 -9.79 2.13 20.29
CA PHE A 19 -9.49 2.21 18.87
C PHE A 19 -8.76 3.49 18.37
N LEU A 20 -7.57 3.75 18.91
CA LEU A 20 -6.43 4.09 18.04
C LEU A 20 -6.00 2.85 17.21
N GLN A 21 -6.95 2.07 16.68
CA GLN A 21 -6.70 1.28 15.49
C GLN A 21 -6.70 2.29 14.35
N GLY A 22 -5.59 3.03 14.22
CA GLY A 22 -5.37 3.97 13.13
C GLY A 22 -5.81 3.26 11.86
N GLN A 23 -6.83 3.79 11.19
CA GLN A 23 -7.34 3.18 9.97
C GLN A 23 -6.19 3.16 8.97
N LYS A 24 -5.69 1.96 8.69
CA LYS A 24 -4.45 1.78 7.93
C LYS A 24 -4.78 1.86 6.46
N ILE A 25 -4.77 3.08 5.94
CA ILE A 25 -4.98 3.40 4.52
C ILE A 25 -3.96 2.61 3.71
N LEU A 26 -4.43 1.74 2.82
CA LEU A 26 -3.57 1.03 1.87
C LEU A 26 -3.22 1.98 0.73
N PHE A 27 -4.21 2.56 0.06
CA PHE A 27 -4.02 3.48 -1.05
C PHE A 27 -5.18 4.46 -1.15
N ASP A 28 -4.89 5.76 -1.18
CA ASP A 28 -5.90 6.83 -1.22
C ASP A 28 -6.94 6.70 -0.07
N SER A 29 -8.18 6.30 -0.37
CA SER A 29 -9.21 6.05 0.67
C SER A 29 -9.50 4.56 0.91
N LEU A 30 -8.79 3.66 0.22
CA LEU A 30 -8.91 2.21 0.40
C LEU A 30 -8.20 1.82 1.69
N LYS A 31 -8.93 1.19 2.62
CA LYS A 31 -8.46 0.88 3.96
C LYS A 31 -8.35 -0.61 4.18
N TYR A 32 -7.32 -1.03 4.90
CA TYR A 32 -7.17 -2.40 5.33
C TYR A 32 -8.39 -2.85 6.15
N LYS A 33 -8.87 -4.07 5.91
CA LYS A 33 -10.06 -4.70 6.52
C LYS A 33 -11.41 -4.03 6.23
N MET A 34 -11.49 -3.04 5.32
CA MET A 34 -12.80 -2.53 4.89
C MET A 34 -13.59 -3.62 4.13
N PRO A 35 -14.94 -3.60 4.16
CA PRO A 35 -15.72 -4.55 3.39
C PRO A 35 -15.39 -4.46 1.91
N ILE A 36 -15.16 -5.60 1.26
CA ILE A 36 -14.74 -5.63 -0.16
C ILE A 36 -15.79 -5.00 -1.09
N LYS A 37 -17.08 -5.16 -0.76
CA LYS A 37 -18.20 -4.53 -1.48
C LYS A 37 -18.08 -3.01 -1.44
N SER A 38 -17.74 -2.44 -0.28
CA SER A 38 -17.51 -1.00 -0.11
C SER A 38 -16.28 -0.53 -0.91
N ALA A 39 -15.19 -1.30 -0.92
CA ALA A 39 -14.00 -0.97 -1.70
C ALA A 39 -14.29 -0.96 -3.21
N LYS A 40 -14.96 -2.01 -3.72
CA LYS A 40 -15.39 -2.13 -5.13
C LYS A 40 -16.34 -0.98 -5.52
N SER A 41 -17.31 -0.67 -4.67
CA SER A 41 -18.23 0.47 -4.87
C SER A 41 -17.49 1.81 -4.93
N PHE A 42 -16.53 2.02 -4.02
CA PHE A 42 -15.73 3.23 -3.97
C PHE A 42 -14.90 3.45 -5.24
N ILE A 43 -14.23 2.42 -5.75
CA ILE A 43 -13.53 2.50 -7.04
C ILE A 43 -14.50 2.81 -8.18
N LYS A 44 -15.64 2.10 -8.23
CA LYS A 44 -16.64 2.31 -9.29
C LYS A 44 -17.16 3.75 -9.31
N LYS A 45 -17.45 4.32 -8.13
CA LYS A 45 -17.90 5.72 -7.99
C LYS A 45 -16.82 6.72 -8.43
N ASN A 46 -15.54 6.39 -8.20
CA ASN A 46 -14.40 7.25 -8.50
C ASN A 46 -13.62 6.80 -9.75
N LYS A 47 -14.29 6.10 -10.69
CA LYS A 47 -13.63 5.41 -11.82
C LYS A 47 -12.60 6.28 -12.55
N LYS A 48 -12.92 7.53 -12.86
CA LYS A 48 -12.02 8.45 -13.59
C LYS A 48 -10.66 8.60 -12.92
N LYS A 49 -10.60 8.72 -11.60
CA LYS A 49 -9.37 8.82 -10.81
C LYS A 49 -8.57 7.53 -10.85
N TYR A 50 -9.24 6.38 -10.79
CA TYR A 50 -8.61 5.08 -10.63
C TYR A 50 -8.19 4.41 -11.94
N ILE A 51 -8.74 4.80 -13.09
CA ILE A 51 -8.31 4.28 -14.39
C ILE A 51 -7.07 4.97 -14.97
N ASN A 52 -6.69 6.13 -14.43
CA ASN A 52 -5.50 6.87 -14.85
C ASN A 52 -5.02 7.80 -13.72
N PHE A 53 -3.93 7.43 -13.07
CA PHE A 53 -3.23 8.27 -12.11
C PHE A 53 -1.71 8.10 -12.26
N SER A 54 -0.97 9.13 -11.87
CA SER A 54 0.50 9.15 -11.91
C SER A 54 1.04 8.84 -10.52
N LEU A 55 2.14 8.08 -10.47
CA LEU A 55 3.01 7.96 -9.31
C LEU A 55 4.41 8.39 -9.76
N GLY A 56 4.56 9.68 -10.07
CA GLY A 56 5.78 10.24 -10.63
C GLY A 56 5.64 10.64 -12.10
N GLU A 57 6.52 11.54 -12.53
CA GLU A 57 6.53 12.10 -13.88
C GLU A 57 6.57 11.02 -14.96
N GLY A 58 5.77 11.19 -16.02
CA GLY A 58 5.71 10.26 -17.16
C GLY A 58 5.00 8.92 -16.88
N THR A 59 4.59 8.65 -15.64
CA THR A 59 3.94 7.38 -15.27
C THR A 59 2.42 7.43 -15.36
N SER A 60 1.81 6.29 -15.66
CA SER A 60 0.35 6.12 -15.65
C SER A 60 -0.01 4.72 -15.17
N TYR A 61 -0.83 4.65 -14.13
CA TYR A 61 -1.29 3.44 -13.47
C TYR A 61 -2.81 3.32 -13.49
N SER A 62 -3.31 2.10 -13.29
CA SER A 62 -4.75 1.86 -13.19
C SER A 62 -5.10 0.80 -12.13
N ILE A 63 -6.11 1.09 -11.31
CA ILE A 63 -6.73 0.16 -10.37
C ILE A 63 -8.07 -0.28 -10.95
N ARG A 64 -8.31 -1.61 -10.96
CA ARG A 64 -9.55 -2.26 -11.41
C ARG A 64 -10.12 -3.13 -10.29
N ASN A 65 -11.24 -3.82 -10.52
CA ASN A 65 -11.81 -4.71 -9.49
C ASN A 65 -10.84 -5.81 -9.07
N ASN A 66 -10.07 -6.37 -10.00
CA ASN A 66 -9.06 -7.41 -9.70
C ASN A 66 -7.81 -6.85 -9.02
N SER A 67 -7.72 -5.53 -8.87
CA SER A 67 -6.70 -4.88 -8.05
C SER A 67 -7.00 -4.96 -6.56
N LEU A 68 -8.21 -5.38 -6.17
CA LEU A 68 -8.63 -5.50 -4.78
C LEU A 68 -8.59 -6.96 -4.35
N VAL A 69 -7.69 -7.30 -3.43
CA VAL A 69 -7.57 -8.66 -2.91
C VAL A 69 -8.40 -8.80 -1.64
N GLU A 70 -9.22 -9.86 -1.61
CA GLU A 70 -10.18 -10.15 -0.55
C GLU A 70 -9.74 -11.35 0.29
N LYS A 71 -9.87 -11.24 1.62
CA LYS A 71 -9.84 -12.38 2.56
C LYS A 71 -11.00 -12.22 3.54
N ASN A 72 -11.84 -13.26 3.67
CA ASN A 72 -13.00 -13.27 4.57
C ASN A 72 -13.93 -12.04 4.44
N GLY A 73 -14.30 -11.67 3.20
CA GLY A 73 -15.19 -10.51 2.96
C GLY A 73 -14.51 -9.14 3.04
N LYS A 74 -13.21 -9.09 3.35
CA LYS A 74 -12.49 -7.86 3.68
C LYS A 74 -11.30 -7.61 2.76
N LEU A 75 -11.04 -6.34 2.45
CA LEU A 75 -9.87 -5.90 1.68
C LEU A 75 -8.59 -6.12 2.48
N VAL A 76 -7.62 -6.83 1.91
CA VAL A 76 -6.31 -7.05 2.55
C VAL A 76 -5.15 -6.41 1.78
N GLU A 77 -5.29 -6.22 0.48
CA GLU A 77 -4.25 -5.72 -0.41
C GLU A 77 -4.87 -4.92 -1.57
N VAL A 78 -4.13 -3.92 -2.04
CA VAL A 78 -4.43 -3.19 -3.28
C VAL A 78 -3.24 -3.32 -4.24
N SER A 79 -3.44 -3.97 -5.39
CA SER A 79 -2.41 -4.20 -6.40
C SER A 79 -2.77 -3.60 -7.75
N PHE A 80 -1.91 -2.81 -8.36
CA PHE A 80 -2.16 -2.21 -9.68
C PHE A 80 -0.92 -2.21 -10.54
N TRP A 81 -1.12 -1.94 -11.83
CA TRP A 81 -0.05 -1.97 -12.82
C TRP A 81 -0.10 -0.76 -13.74
N SER A 82 1.01 -0.55 -14.46
CA SER A 82 1.11 0.46 -15.50
C SER A 82 -0.04 0.31 -16.49
N LYS A 83 -0.74 1.40 -16.79
CA LYS A 83 -1.96 1.39 -17.62
C LYS A 83 -1.69 0.86 -19.04
N LYS A 84 -0.49 1.10 -19.55
CA LYS A 84 -0.04 0.66 -20.87
C LYS A 84 1.09 -0.36 -20.75
N ASN A 85 1.28 -1.09 -21.85
CA ASN A 85 2.49 -1.86 -22.09
C ASN A 85 3.67 -0.93 -22.31
N LEU A 86 4.80 -1.29 -21.72
CA LEU A 86 6.04 -0.54 -21.74
C LEU A 86 7.08 -1.34 -22.51
N ASN A 87 7.94 -0.65 -23.27
CA ASN A 87 9.20 -1.23 -23.68
C ASN A 87 10.20 -1.20 -22.51
N LEU A 88 11.38 -1.80 -22.71
CA LEU A 88 12.40 -1.89 -21.66
C LEU A 88 12.77 -0.52 -21.08
N LYS A 89 13.12 0.46 -21.94
CA LYS A 89 13.54 1.80 -21.52
C LYS A 89 12.44 2.49 -20.69
N GLN A 90 11.20 2.42 -21.15
CA GLN A 90 10.05 2.98 -20.44
C GLN A 90 9.82 2.29 -19.08
N ALA A 91 10.05 0.98 -18.99
CA ALA A 91 9.94 0.27 -17.73
C ALA A 91 11.01 0.72 -16.72
N GLU A 92 12.25 0.93 -17.15
CA GLU A 92 13.31 1.51 -16.31
C GLU A 92 12.94 2.91 -15.82
N GLU A 93 12.46 3.77 -16.72
CA GLU A 93 12.00 5.14 -16.40
C GLU A 93 10.82 5.11 -15.41
N TYR A 94 9.87 4.20 -15.58
CA TYR A 94 8.73 4.04 -14.66
C TYR A 94 9.19 3.63 -13.27
N LEU A 95 10.12 2.66 -13.16
CA LEU A 95 10.67 2.23 -11.87
C LEU A 95 11.36 3.38 -11.14
N ILE A 96 12.19 4.16 -11.85
CA ILE A 96 12.89 5.30 -11.27
C ILE A 96 11.92 6.39 -10.85
N SER A 97 11.02 6.79 -11.74
CA SER A 97 10.05 7.86 -11.48
C SER A 97 9.11 7.51 -10.32
N THR A 98 8.64 6.27 -10.25
CA THR A 98 7.78 5.81 -9.16
C THR A 98 8.50 5.65 -7.84
N LYS A 99 9.76 5.20 -7.83
CA LYS A 99 10.60 5.25 -6.62
C LYS A 99 10.71 6.68 -6.10
N THR A 100 11.09 7.63 -6.95
CA THR A 100 11.24 9.05 -6.58
C THR A 100 9.95 9.63 -6.02
N HIS A 101 8.80 9.31 -6.62
CA HIS A 101 7.50 9.72 -6.10
C HIS A 101 7.22 9.14 -4.71
N LEU A 102 7.42 7.83 -4.51
CA LEU A 102 7.20 7.19 -3.21
C LEU A 102 8.08 7.82 -2.13
N GLU A 103 9.35 8.07 -2.43
CA GLU A 103 10.28 8.73 -1.52
C GLU A 103 9.85 10.15 -1.17
N SER A 104 9.33 10.92 -2.14
CA SER A 104 8.83 12.29 -1.89
C SER A 104 7.59 12.32 -0.97
N ILE A 105 6.76 11.28 -1.01
CA ILE A 105 5.62 11.11 -0.08
C ILE A 105 5.97 10.28 1.17
N LYS A 106 7.26 10.29 1.56
CA LYS A 106 7.83 9.77 2.82
C LYS A 106 7.90 8.25 2.95
N PHE A 107 7.71 7.49 1.88
CA PHE A 107 8.04 6.06 1.90
C PHE A 107 9.56 5.88 1.93
N LYS A 108 10.04 4.95 2.75
CA LYS A 108 11.46 4.60 2.82
C LYS A 108 11.69 3.25 2.16
N VAL A 109 12.73 3.14 1.34
CA VAL A 109 13.20 1.84 0.85
C VAL A 109 13.70 1.02 2.03
N VAL A 110 13.20 -0.22 2.16
CA VAL A 110 13.64 -1.17 3.20
C VAL A 110 14.33 -2.39 2.61
N TYR A 111 14.20 -2.58 1.30
CA TYR A 111 14.85 -3.64 0.55
C TYR A 111 14.86 -3.25 -0.92
N SER A 112 15.96 -3.51 -1.62
CA SER A 112 16.08 -3.43 -3.08
C SER A 112 17.14 -4.41 -3.57
N GLN A 113 16.90 -5.05 -4.70
CA GLN A 113 17.98 -5.70 -5.45
C GLN A 113 18.95 -4.64 -6.00
N GLU A 114 20.22 -4.98 -6.24
CA GLU A 114 21.21 -4.06 -6.82
C GLU A 114 20.72 -3.49 -8.17
N ASN A 115 20.19 -4.36 -9.03
CA ASN A 115 19.66 -4.02 -10.35
C ASN A 115 18.15 -3.76 -10.36
N TRP A 116 17.57 -3.25 -9.27
CA TRP A 116 16.11 -3.07 -9.12
C TRP A 116 15.47 -2.25 -10.24
N SER A 117 16.21 -1.32 -10.85
CA SER A 117 15.73 -0.46 -11.95
C SER A 117 15.91 -1.08 -13.34
N LYS A 118 16.50 -2.27 -13.45
CA LYS A 118 16.84 -2.95 -14.70
C LYS A 118 16.03 -4.24 -14.84
N PRO A 119 14.84 -4.21 -15.47
CA PRO A 119 13.93 -5.36 -15.55
C PRO A 119 14.54 -6.69 -16.00
N LEU A 120 15.52 -6.65 -16.90
CA LEU A 120 16.20 -7.85 -17.43
C LEU A 120 17.15 -8.52 -16.43
N LEU A 121 17.64 -7.77 -15.43
CA LEU A 121 18.67 -8.23 -14.50
C LEU A 121 18.09 -8.62 -13.13
N ILE A 122 16.77 -8.56 -12.97
CA ILE A 122 16.10 -8.87 -11.70
C ILE A 122 16.02 -10.38 -11.50
N ASP A 123 16.45 -10.83 -10.32
CA ASP A 123 16.20 -12.18 -9.84
C ASP A 123 14.72 -12.34 -9.51
N LYS A 124 13.98 -13.05 -10.37
CA LYS A 124 12.54 -13.29 -10.24
C LYS A 124 12.17 -14.12 -9.00
N LYS A 125 13.13 -14.77 -8.34
CA LYS A 125 12.90 -15.53 -7.10
C LYS A 125 12.89 -14.63 -5.86
N LYS A 126 13.31 -13.37 -6.00
CA LYS A 126 13.38 -12.39 -4.92
C LYS A 126 12.47 -11.21 -5.22
N PRO A 127 12.01 -10.49 -4.19
CA PRO A 127 11.34 -9.20 -4.39
C PRO A 127 12.28 -8.26 -5.15
N CYS A 128 11.76 -7.35 -5.98
CA CYS A 128 12.57 -6.33 -6.66
C CYS A 128 12.91 -5.19 -5.71
N ILE A 129 11.92 -4.41 -5.27
CA ILE A 129 12.10 -3.29 -4.34
C ILE A 129 10.87 -3.16 -3.43
N ARG A 130 11.13 -2.86 -2.15
CA ARG A 130 10.11 -2.68 -1.13
C ARG A 130 10.29 -1.39 -0.36
N PHE A 131 9.16 -0.79 -0.03
CA PHE A 131 9.07 0.46 0.70
C PHE A 131 8.18 0.30 1.93
N VAL A 132 8.42 1.13 2.94
CA VAL A 132 7.57 1.23 4.13
C VAL A 132 7.27 2.69 4.44
N ASP A 133 6.01 2.97 4.75
CA ASP A 133 5.61 4.14 5.51
C ASP A 133 5.14 3.65 6.89
N LYS A 134 6.02 3.80 7.89
CA LYS A 134 5.76 3.32 9.25
C LYS A 134 4.60 4.08 9.91
N ASN A 135 4.42 5.36 9.56
CA ASN A 135 3.36 6.19 10.13
C ASN A 135 1.99 5.73 9.61
N LYS A 136 1.93 5.28 8.36
CA LYS A 136 0.71 4.73 7.75
C LYS A 136 0.54 3.23 7.98
N ASN A 137 1.57 2.56 8.51
CA ASN A 137 1.64 1.11 8.67
C ASN A 137 1.40 0.35 7.35
N VAL A 138 2.09 0.80 6.28
CA VAL A 138 1.96 0.29 4.92
C VAL A 138 3.29 -0.22 4.40
N VAL A 139 3.26 -1.35 3.71
CA VAL A 139 4.36 -1.86 2.86
C VAL A 139 3.95 -1.71 1.40
N VAL A 140 4.85 -1.24 0.56
CA VAL A 140 4.67 -1.25 -0.90
C VAL A 140 5.73 -2.13 -1.51
N SER A 141 5.33 -3.07 -2.37
CA SER A 141 6.25 -3.79 -3.25
C SER A 141 6.07 -3.28 -4.67
N MET A 142 7.17 -3.00 -5.37
CA MET A 142 7.16 -2.61 -6.76
C MET A 142 7.98 -3.61 -7.57
N GLU A 143 7.37 -4.15 -8.62
CA GLU A 143 7.89 -5.28 -9.39
C GLU A 143 7.70 -5.02 -10.89
N PRO A 144 8.75 -5.01 -11.72
CA PRO A 144 8.55 -5.13 -13.15
C PRO A 144 8.16 -6.57 -13.49
N ARG A 145 7.15 -6.73 -14.34
CA ARG A 145 6.81 -8.02 -14.95
C ARG A 145 6.80 -7.84 -16.45
N GLY A 146 7.36 -8.80 -17.16
CA GLY A 146 7.43 -8.73 -18.62
C GLY A 146 7.59 -10.09 -19.26
N HIS A 147 7.21 -10.15 -20.53
CA HIS A 147 7.41 -11.27 -21.41
C HIS A 147 7.88 -10.75 -22.78
N GLY A 148 9.01 -11.25 -23.28
CA GLY A 148 9.64 -10.74 -24.49
C GLY A 148 10.03 -9.26 -24.36
N SER A 149 9.56 -8.43 -25.30
CA SER A 149 9.83 -6.99 -25.36
C SER A 149 8.81 -6.13 -24.61
N VAL A 150 7.83 -6.73 -23.95
CA VAL A 150 6.72 -6.05 -23.28
C VAL A 150 6.82 -6.17 -21.77
N TYR A 151 6.68 -5.03 -21.09
CA TYR A 151 6.77 -4.90 -19.64
C TYR A 151 5.56 -4.14 -19.07
N ASN A 152 5.23 -4.44 -17.82
CA ASN A 152 4.39 -3.61 -16.96
C ASN A 152 5.06 -3.46 -15.59
N ILE A 153 4.86 -2.31 -14.95
CA ILE A 153 5.30 -2.09 -13.57
C ILE A 153 4.12 -2.34 -12.64
N PHE A 154 4.26 -3.28 -11.72
CA PHE A 154 3.27 -3.63 -10.71
C PHE A 154 3.63 -2.96 -9.38
N LEU A 155 2.63 -2.42 -8.70
CA LEU A 155 2.73 -1.99 -7.32
C LEU A 155 1.68 -2.70 -6.48
N THR A 156 2.09 -3.14 -5.31
CA THR A 156 1.21 -3.78 -4.35
C THR A 156 1.35 -3.14 -2.98
N TYR A 157 0.22 -2.67 -2.45
CA TYR A 157 0.10 -2.04 -1.13
C TYR A 157 -0.49 -3.03 -0.13
N TYR A 158 0.25 -3.25 0.96
CA TYR A 158 -0.13 -4.13 2.05
C TYR A 158 -0.22 -3.36 3.36
N ASN A 159 -1.01 -3.90 4.28
CA ASN A 159 -0.86 -3.53 5.67
C ASN A 159 0.42 -4.14 6.25
N PHE A 160 1.25 -3.35 6.93
CA PHE A 160 2.54 -3.80 7.46
C PHE A 160 2.40 -4.99 8.43
N ASP A 161 1.51 -4.92 9.42
CA ASP A 161 1.36 -6.00 10.42
C ASP A 161 0.86 -7.27 9.77
N TRP A 162 -0.11 -7.14 8.85
CA TRP A 162 -0.61 -8.27 8.09
C TRP A 162 0.51 -8.90 7.26
N PHE A 163 1.28 -8.10 6.54
CA PHE A 163 2.42 -8.57 5.74
C PHE A 163 3.45 -9.31 6.59
N VAL A 164 3.80 -8.77 7.76
CA VAL A 164 4.72 -9.42 8.71
C VAL A 164 4.13 -10.74 9.22
N ASN A 165 2.84 -10.78 9.55
CA ASN A 165 2.17 -12.01 10.01
C ASN A 165 2.15 -13.08 8.92
N GLN A 166 1.89 -12.71 7.66
CA GLN A 166 1.93 -13.64 6.52
C GLN A 166 3.33 -14.23 6.34
N ILE A 167 4.39 -13.41 6.43
CA ILE A 167 5.78 -13.91 6.33
C ILE A 167 6.14 -14.85 7.47
N LYS A 168 5.59 -14.61 8.67
CA LYS A 168 5.79 -15.48 9.84
C LYS A 168 4.96 -16.77 9.81
N GLY A 169 4.09 -16.96 8.83
CA GLY A 169 3.17 -18.11 8.76
C GLY A 169 1.96 -18.01 9.68
N ASN A 170 1.71 -16.84 10.28
CA ASN A 170 0.58 -16.60 11.17
C ASN A 170 -0.61 -16.09 10.32
N ASN A 171 -1.54 -16.99 9.99
CA ASN A 171 -2.61 -16.75 9.02
C ASN A 171 -3.96 -16.36 9.59
#